data_AF-A0A4R5VEQ0-F1
#
_entry.id   AF-A0A4R5VEQ0-F1
#
_cell.length_a   1.000
_cell.length_b   1.000
_cell.length_c   1.000
_cell.angle_alpha   90.00
_cell.angle_beta   90.00
_cell.angle_gamma   90.00
#
_symmetry.space_group_name_H-M   'P 1'
#
loop_
_entity.id
_entity.type
_entity.pdbx_description
1 polymer ?
#
loop_
_entity_poly.entity_id
_entity_poly.type
_entity_poly.pdbx_seq_one_letter_code
_entity_poly.pdbx_strand_id
1 'polypeptide(L)'
;MIGQSQKSSIRIQKLWHKGNYQIAVHIDWRDQKAKNSIQQLGAKYSKTHRCWYIPYKSSAYQELKRNFEHIEILADPLAKKTVQPKATPDSRDENLPIAQQRELPSQTKKSDGLAHKSESKQIDPRLKLQVLPDVGKYWVLKIRYVQQYVQALKKVKGVYWNQNQKVYMILRHAEVKQKVEAIFGITLFPENFYYRDQTKSDLNLEVGAYESDSRFMLIRHSGDFRVSDTLRRLANCRYSKKQDGYLVPATPKHLETLKLLLSEFDPQIIWHVDQSYLLPKKALKSKSLELIKTKQSLLEMIPDHTAEYLEEMVNMLMAMNYSPKTIKNYS
;
A
#
# COMPACT_ATOMS: atom_id res chain seq x y z
N MET A 1 -39.89 -42.70 26.21
CA MET A 1 -39.28 -41.50 26.83
C MET A 1 -38.31 -40.90 25.83
N ILE A 2 -38.72 -39.86 25.10
CA ILE A 2 -37.88 -39.23 24.07
C ILE A 2 -37.00 -38.20 24.77
N GLY A 3 -35.72 -38.53 24.93
CA GLY A 3 -34.72 -37.65 25.53
C GLY A 3 -34.59 -36.37 24.70
N GLN A 4 -34.78 -35.23 25.36
CA GLN A 4 -34.57 -33.93 24.76
C GLN A 4 -33.11 -33.83 24.27
N SER A 5 -32.93 -33.75 22.95
CA SER A 5 -31.64 -33.52 22.32
C SER A 5 -31.21 -32.09 22.67
N GLN A 6 -30.37 -31.98 23.69
CA GLN A 6 -29.76 -30.73 24.11
C GLN A 6 -28.83 -30.27 22.97
N LYS A 7 -29.31 -29.32 22.16
CA LYS A 7 -28.60 -28.82 20.99
C LYS A 7 -27.66 -27.70 21.40
N SER A 8 -26.38 -27.92 21.14
CA SER A 8 -25.28 -27.01 21.46
C SER A 8 -25.31 -25.74 20.60
N SER A 9 -25.07 -24.59 21.21
CA SER A 9 -24.91 -23.31 20.55
C SER A 9 -23.47 -23.13 20.05
N ILE A 10 -23.30 -22.57 18.86
CA ILE A 10 -21.96 -22.28 18.31
C ILE A 10 -21.84 -20.82 17.90
N ARG A 11 -20.64 -20.26 18.05
CA ARG A 11 -20.32 -18.89 17.61
C ARG A 11 -19.50 -18.93 16.34
N ILE A 12 -19.93 -18.27 15.28
CA ILE A 12 -19.20 -18.23 14.01
C ILE A 12 -18.75 -16.82 13.64
N GLN A 13 -17.56 -16.70 13.08
CA GLN A 13 -16.95 -15.43 12.64
C GLN A 13 -16.27 -15.61 11.28
N LYS A 14 -16.21 -14.54 10.48
CA LYS A 14 -15.40 -14.52 9.26
C LYS A 14 -13.94 -14.29 9.64
N LEU A 15 -13.05 -15.21 9.26
CA LEU A 15 -11.62 -15.15 9.57
C LEU A 15 -10.80 -15.15 8.29
N TRP A 16 -9.80 -14.28 8.18
CA TRP A 16 -8.78 -14.35 7.13
C TRP A 16 -7.59 -15.19 7.64
N HIS A 17 -7.34 -16.33 7.01
CA HIS A 17 -6.28 -17.25 7.45
C HIS A 17 -5.64 -17.97 6.26
N LYS A 18 -4.30 -18.04 6.23
CA LYS A 18 -3.50 -18.67 5.17
C LYS A 18 -3.91 -18.23 3.74
N GLY A 19 -4.13 -16.93 3.57
CA GLY A 19 -4.41 -16.30 2.28
C GLY A 19 -5.84 -16.44 1.75
N ASN A 20 -6.76 -17.04 2.53
CA ASN A 20 -8.17 -17.21 2.13
C ASN A 20 -9.14 -16.85 3.27
N TYR A 21 -10.37 -16.47 2.91
CA TYR A 21 -11.46 -16.36 3.89
C TYR A 21 -11.90 -17.75 4.37
N GLN A 22 -12.06 -17.88 5.68
CA GLN A 22 -12.50 -19.06 6.40
C GLN A 22 -13.65 -18.66 7.34
N ILE A 23 -14.51 -19.62 7.67
CA ILE A 23 -15.49 -19.52 8.74
C ILE A 23 -14.80 -20.04 10.00
N ALA A 24 -14.52 -19.15 10.95
CA ALA A 24 -14.09 -19.53 12.29
C ALA A 24 -15.31 -19.96 13.10
N VAL A 25 -15.20 -21.08 13.79
CA VAL A 25 -16.19 -21.65 14.69
C VAL A 25 -15.57 -21.71 16.08
N HIS A 26 -16.17 -20.97 17.00
CA HIS A 26 -15.87 -20.96 18.41
C HIS A 26 -16.87 -21.87 19.12
N ILE A 27 -16.34 -22.88 19.79
CA ILE A 27 -17.11 -23.87 20.55
C ILE A 27 -16.56 -23.87 21.97
N ASP A 28 -17.46 -23.92 22.95
CA ASP A 28 -17.06 -24.09 24.33
C ASP A 28 -16.41 -25.46 24.55
N TRP A 29 -15.32 -25.48 25.30
CA TRP A 29 -14.50 -26.67 25.50
C TRP A 29 -15.24 -27.85 26.15
N ARG A 30 -16.38 -27.59 26.79
CA ARG A 30 -17.24 -28.58 27.46
C ARG A 30 -18.13 -29.36 26.49
N ASP A 31 -18.39 -28.83 25.28
CA ASP A 31 -19.31 -29.43 24.32
C ASP A 31 -18.60 -30.39 23.35
N GLN A 32 -18.34 -31.61 23.84
CA GLN A 32 -17.69 -32.66 23.05
C GLN A 32 -18.52 -33.10 21.82
N LYS A 33 -19.85 -33.04 21.91
CA LYS A 33 -20.75 -33.36 20.78
C LYS A 33 -20.58 -32.37 19.63
N ALA A 34 -20.54 -31.07 19.94
CA ALA A 34 -20.35 -30.02 18.94
C ALA A 34 -18.99 -30.13 18.26
N LYS A 35 -17.93 -30.45 19.03
CA LYS A 35 -16.58 -30.68 18.52
C LYS A 35 -16.52 -31.86 17.54
N ASN A 36 -17.20 -32.97 17.81
CA ASN A 36 -17.22 -34.11 16.90
C ASN A 36 -17.96 -33.77 15.60
N SER A 37 -19.08 -33.05 15.68
CA SER A 37 -19.86 -32.65 14.51
C SER A 37 -19.07 -31.71 13.57
N ILE A 38 -18.30 -30.74 14.09
CA ILE A 38 -17.48 -29.88 13.22
C ILE A 38 -16.24 -30.60 12.65
N GLN A 39 -15.70 -31.60 13.34
CA GLN A 39 -14.60 -32.41 12.81
C GLN A 39 -15.06 -33.28 11.65
N GLN A 40 -16.28 -33.84 11.72
CA GLN A 40 -16.91 -34.54 10.60
C GLN A 40 -17.10 -33.64 9.37
N LEU A 41 -17.34 -32.33 9.59
CA LEU A 41 -17.41 -31.32 8.54
C LEU A 41 -16.03 -30.87 8.00
N GLY A 42 -14.94 -31.53 8.43
CA GLY A 42 -13.58 -31.25 7.97
C GLY A 42 -12.94 -30.00 8.58
N ALA A 43 -13.43 -29.52 9.73
CA ALA A 43 -12.85 -28.37 10.42
C ALA A 43 -11.44 -28.66 10.95
N LYS A 44 -10.53 -27.69 10.81
CA LYS A 44 -9.16 -27.76 11.34
C LYS A 44 -9.00 -26.78 12.49
N TYR A 45 -8.27 -27.18 13.53
CA TYR A 45 -8.00 -26.30 14.66
C TYR A 45 -6.83 -25.36 14.36
N SER A 46 -7.00 -24.06 14.61
CA SER A 46 -5.92 -23.07 14.56
C SER A 46 -5.46 -22.74 15.99
N LYS A 47 -4.20 -23.07 16.30
CA LYS A 47 -3.57 -22.72 17.58
C LYS A 47 -3.45 -21.20 17.76
N THR A 48 -3.22 -20.47 16.66
CA THR A 48 -3.03 -19.01 16.65
C THR A 48 -4.31 -18.25 16.98
N HIS A 49 -5.45 -18.67 16.41
CA HIS A 49 -6.75 -18.00 16.62
C HIS A 49 -7.62 -18.70 17.67
N ARG A 50 -7.12 -19.79 18.29
CA ARG A 50 -7.82 -20.62 19.28
C ARG A 50 -9.23 -21.03 18.85
N CYS A 51 -9.42 -21.27 17.56
CA CYS A 51 -10.72 -21.60 16.98
C CYS A 51 -10.60 -22.72 15.94
N TRP A 52 -11.72 -23.36 15.65
CA TRP A 52 -11.84 -24.26 14.52
C TRP A 52 -12.17 -23.45 13.27
N TYR A 53 -11.64 -23.83 12.12
CA TYR A 53 -11.93 -23.11 10.88
C TYR A 53 -12.28 -24.06 9.73
N ILE A 54 -13.20 -23.59 8.90
CA ILE A 54 -13.72 -24.28 7.71
C ILE A 54 -13.63 -23.32 6.51
N PRO A 55 -13.34 -23.77 5.28
CA PRO A 55 -13.35 -22.91 4.09
C PRO A 55 -14.65 -22.13 3.92
N TYR A 56 -14.55 -20.86 3.54
CA TYR A 56 -15.71 -19.98 3.32
C TYR A 56 -16.44 -20.34 2.02
N LYS A 57 -17.28 -21.39 2.09
CA LYS A 57 -18.14 -21.88 0.99
C LYS A 57 -19.62 -21.87 1.42
N SER A 58 -20.51 -21.66 0.46
CA SER A 58 -21.97 -21.68 0.70
C SER A 58 -22.46 -23.05 1.20
N SER A 59 -21.90 -24.15 0.68
CA SER A 59 -22.21 -25.52 1.12
C SER A 59 -21.85 -25.76 2.59
N ALA A 60 -20.65 -25.35 3.01
CA ALA A 60 -20.18 -25.47 4.38
C ALA A 60 -21.06 -24.69 5.38
N TYR A 61 -21.52 -23.51 4.98
CA TYR A 61 -22.46 -22.72 5.80
C TYR A 61 -23.84 -23.40 5.93
N GLN A 62 -24.34 -24.02 4.85
CA GLN A 62 -25.60 -24.76 4.88
C GLN A 62 -25.50 -26.02 5.76
N GLU A 63 -24.37 -26.72 5.73
CA GLU A 63 -24.12 -27.89 6.59
C GLU A 63 -24.03 -27.50 8.07
N LEU A 64 -23.37 -26.38 8.39
CA LEU A 64 -23.37 -25.84 9.76
C LEU A 64 -24.79 -25.49 10.23
N LYS A 65 -25.61 -24.88 9.37
CA LYS A 65 -27.01 -24.55 9.68
C LYS A 65 -27.91 -25.77 9.86
N ARG A 66 -27.60 -26.90 9.20
CA ARG A 66 -28.33 -28.17 9.37
C ARG A 66 -27.96 -28.87 10.68
N ASN A 67 -26.70 -28.78 11.10
CA ASN A 67 -26.19 -29.51 12.26
C ASN A 67 -26.37 -28.77 13.59
N PHE A 68 -26.59 -27.45 13.57
CA PHE A 68 -26.71 -26.62 14.78
C PHE A 68 -27.95 -25.71 14.72
N GLU A 69 -28.79 -25.75 15.76
CA GLU A 69 -30.00 -24.91 15.84
C GLU A 69 -29.73 -23.47 16.25
N HIS A 70 -28.70 -23.23 17.07
CA HIS A 70 -28.36 -21.89 17.56
C HIS A 70 -26.96 -21.48 17.10
N ILE A 71 -26.91 -20.63 16.09
CA ILE A 71 -25.68 -20.08 15.52
C ILE A 71 -25.62 -18.58 15.85
N GLU A 72 -24.71 -18.21 16.74
CA GLU A 72 -24.40 -16.81 17.04
C GLU A 72 -23.35 -16.30 16.06
N ILE A 73 -23.73 -15.40 15.15
CA ILE A 73 -22.78 -14.78 14.23
C ILE A 73 -22.09 -13.62 14.96
N LEU A 74 -20.84 -13.82 15.35
CA LEU A 74 -20.00 -12.74 15.88
C LEU A 74 -19.61 -11.83 14.71
N ALA A 75 -20.29 -10.69 14.61
CA ALA A 75 -19.89 -9.63 13.71
C ALA A 75 -18.54 -9.06 14.16
N ASP A 76 -17.61 -8.87 13.23
CA ASP A 76 -16.34 -8.19 13.52
C ASP A 76 -16.63 -6.87 14.26
N PRO A 77 -15.97 -6.57 15.38
CA PRO A 77 -16.12 -5.29 16.07
C PRO A 77 -15.69 -4.08 15.20
N LEU A 78 -15.04 -4.33 14.06
CA LEU A 78 -14.71 -3.33 13.03
C LEU A 78 -15.84 -3.09 11.99
N ALA A 79 -16.93 -3.86 12.02
CA ALA A 79 -18.06 -3.73 11.10
C ALA A 79 -19.25 -3.03 11.79
N LYS A 80 -19.15 -1.72 12.01
CA LYS A 80 -20.33 -0.91 12.39
C LYS A 80 -21.32 -0.85 11.22
N LYS A 81 -22.46 -1.53 11.40
CA LYS A 81 -23.82 -1.33 10.84
C LYS A 81 -23.93 -0.83 9.40
N THR A 82 -24.29 -1.75 8.48
CA THR A 82 -25.24 -1.44 7.41
C THR A 82 -26.50 -2.28 7.64
N VAL A 83 -27.50 -1.67 8.25
CA VAL A 83 -28.85 -2.24 8.33
C VAL A 83 -29.46 -2.15 6.93
N GLN A 84 -29.78 -3.29 6.33
CA GLN A 84 -30.77 -3.35 5.26
C GLN A 84 -32.11 -3.79 5.87
N PRO A 85 -33.24 -3.19 5.50
CA PRO A 85 -34.53 -3.81 5.76
C PRO A 85 -34.82 -4.94 4.75
N LYS A 86 -35.40 -6.00 5.30
CA LYS A 86 -35.94 -7.19 4.61
C LYS A 86 -37.08 -6.83 3.65
N ALA A 87 -37.15 -7.55 2.53
CA ALA A 87 -38.41 -7.91 1.89
C ALA A 87 -38.32 -9.38 1.45
N THR A 88 -39.25 -10.19 1.96
CA THR A 88 -39.53 -11.57 1.54
C THR A 88 -40.49 -11.58 0.33
N PRO A 89 -40.61 -12.73 -0.36
CA PRO A 89 -40.85 -12.83 -1.80
C PRO A 89 -42.32 -13.06 -2.15
N ASP A 90 -42.78 -12.60 -3.32
CA ASP A 90 -43.72 -13.40 -4.09
C ASP A 90 -43.83 -12.99 -5.57
N SER A 91 -44.05 -14.02 -6.40
CA SER A 91 -44.70 -14.06 -7.71
C SER A 91 -44.13 -13.30 -8.93
N ARG A 92 -43.60 -14.11 -9.86
CA ARG A 92 -43.88 -14.14 -11.31
C ARG A 92 -43.43 -12.93 -12.16
N ASP A 93 -42.21 -13.06 -12.68
CA ASP A 93 -41.88 -12.63 -14.04
C ASP A 93 -42.76 -13.39 -15.04
N GLU A 94 -43.85 -12.79 -15.46
CA GLU A 94 -44.43 -13.06 -16.78
C GLU A 94 -44.71 -11.72 -17.46
N ASN A 95 -44.26 -11.64 -18.72
CA ASN A 95 -44.54 -10.60 -19.71
C ASN A 95 -43.77 -9.27 -19.57
N LEU A 96 -42.54 -9.30 -20.11
CA LEU A 96 -42.08 -8.19 -20.94
C LEU A 96 -43.01 -8.09 -22.18
N PRO A 97 -43.52 -6.89 -22.50
CA PRO A 97 -43.49 -6.52 -23.91
C PRO A 97 -42.97 -5.09 -24.15
N ILE A 98 -42.02 -5.07 -25.09
CA ILE A 98 -42.03 -4.23 -26.29
C ILE A 98 -41.83 -2.73 -26.06
N ALA A 99 -40.59 -2.32 -26.35
CA ALA A 99 -40.26 -1.00 -26.82
C ALA A 99 -41.26 -0.54 -27.90
N GLN A 100 -42.13 0.40 -27.54
CA GLN A 100 -42.80 1.24 -28.53
C GLN A 100 -41.94 2.49 -28.72
N GLN A 101 -41.31 2.55 -29.90
CA GLN A 101 -40.78 3.77 -30.46
C GLN A 101 -41.85 4.86 -30.43
N ARG A 102 -41.50 6.05 -29.96
CA ARG A 102 -42.14 7.28 -30.43
C ARG A 102 -41.14 8.43 -30.42
N GLU A 103 -40.55 8.60 -31.60
CA GLU A 103 -40.44 9.86 -32.35
C GLU A 103 -40.00 11.12 -31.60
N LEU A 104 -38.77 11.55 -31.91
CA LEU A 104 -38.34 12.94 -31.81
C LEU A 104 -39.32 13.85 -32.58
N PRO A 105 -39.76 14.96 -31.98
CA PRO A 105 -40.12 16.14 -32.74
C PRO A 105 -38.93 17.09 -32.85
N SER A 106 -38.71 17.48 -34.10
CA SER A 106 -37.73 18.42 -34.60
C SER A 106 -37.87 19.83 -34.00
N GLN A 107 -36.77 20.57 -34.17
CA GLN A 107 -36.49 21.93 -33.71
C GLN A 107 -37.53 22.96 -34.16
N THR A 108 -37.85 23.90 -33.27
CA THR A 108 -38.29 25.27 -33.64
C THR A 108 -37.54 26.32 -32.83
N LYS A 109 -37.44 27.50 -33.45
CA LYS A 109 -36.39 28.52 -33.32
C LYS A 109 -36.49 29.41 -32.06
N LYS A 110 -35.35 30.05 -31.80
CA LYS A 110 -34.99 31.10 -30.83
C LYS A 110 -36.10 32.11 -30.46
N SER A 111 -36.12 32.50 -29.19
CA SER A 111 -36.37 33.88 -28.77
C SER A 111 -35.34 34.28 -27.71
N ASP A 112 -34.68 35.41 -27.95
CA ASP A 112 -33.89 36.15 -26.97
C ASP A 112 -34.80 36.66 -25.85
N GLY A 113 -34.34 36.52 -24.62
CA GLY A 113 -35.03 36.96 -23.42
C GLY A 113 -34.16 36.73 -22.19
N LEU A 114 -33.23 37.65 -21.97
CA LEU A 114 -32.53 37.83 -20.69
C LEU A 114 -33.58 38.04 -19.59
N ALA A 115 -33.88 36.96 -18.87
CA ALA A 115 -34.51 37.03 -17.56
C ALA A 115 -33.57 36.34 -16.58
N HIS A 116 -32.86 37.16 -15.81
CA HIS A 116 -32.07 36.75 -14.66
C HIS A 116 -32.95 35.96 -13.67
N LYS A 117 -33.01 34.64 -13.83
CA LYS A 117 -33.30 33.76 -12.70
C LYS A 117 -32.00 33.69 -11.92
N SER A 118 -31.98 34.37 -10.79
CA SER A 118 -31.07 34.05 -9.71
C SER A 118 -31.23 32.56 -9.42
N GLU A 119 -30.33 31.75 -9.97
CA GLU A 119 -30.20 30.35 -9.62
C GLU A 119 -29.86 30.32 -8.13
N SER A 120 -30.88 30.15 -7.30
CA SER A 120 -30.70 29.60 -5.98
C SER A 120 -29.82 28.37 -6.16
N LYS A 121 -28.61 28.42 -5.60
CA LYS A 121 -27.60 27.34 -5.59
C LYS A 121 -28.18 26.10 -4.89
N GLN A 122 -29.11 25.44 -5.54
CA GLN A 122 -29.71 24.21 -5.09
C GLN A 122 -28.84 23.11 -5.65
N ILE A 123 -28.09 22.46 -4.76
CA ILE A 123 -27.41 21.20 -5.05
C ILE A 123 -28.42 20.31 -5.74
N ASP A 124 -28.04 19.74 -6.88
CA ASP A 124 -28.84 18.68 -7.49
C ASP A 124 -29.18 17.65 -6.41
N PRO A 125 -30.46 17.46 -6.02
CA PRO A 125 -30.84 16.55 -4.95
C PRO A 125 -30.46 15.09 -5.26
N ARG A 126 -30.06 14.82 -6.50
CA ARG A 126 -29.52 13.55 -7.00
C ARG A 126 -28.10 13.25 -6.51
N LEU A 127 -27.29 14.26 -6.16
CA LEU A 127 -25.86 14.08 -5.89
C LEU A 127 -25.54 13.35 -4.59
N LYS A 128 -26.44 13.40 -3.59
CA LYS A 128 -26.24 12.86 -2.22
C LYS A 128 -24.79 13.03 -1.74
N LEU A 129 -24.34 14.28 -1.72
CA LEU A 129 -23.00 14.66 -1.32
C LEU A 129 -22.74 14.29 0.15
N GLN A 130 -21.68 13.54 0.39
CA GLN A 130 -21.21 13.19 1.73
C GLN A 130 -19.71 13.47 1.83
N VAL A 131 -19.33 14.40 2.68
CA VAL A 131 -17.93 14.63 3.07
C VAL A 131 -17.61 13.64 4.19
N LEU A 132 -16.62 12.79 3.97
CA LEU A 132 -16.16 11.78 4.92
C LEU A 132 -14.96 12.31 5.72
N PRO A 133 -14.61 11.69 6.86
CA PRO A 133 -13.44 12.09 7.63
C PRO A 133 -12.18 12.11 6.77
N ASP A 134 -11.35 13.11 7.02
CA ASP A 134 -10.21 13.39 6.19
C ASP A 134 -9.07 12.36 6.38
N VAL A 135 -8.38 12.00 5.31
CA VAL A 135 -7.35 10.95 5.33
C VAL A 135 -5.98 11.53 4.91
N GLY A 136 -5.12 11.81 5.90
CA GLY A 136 -3.76 12.31 5.67
C GLY A 136 -3.69 13.57 4.81
N LYS A 137 -3.12 13.47 3.61
CA LYS A 137 -3.01 14.58 2.64
C LYS A 137 -4.27 14.83 1.80
N TYR A 138 -5.35 14.08 2.02
CA TYR A 138 -6.58 14.14 1.23
C TYR A 138 -7.83 14.46 2.06
N TRP A 139 -8.74 15.22 1.47
CA TRP A 139 -10.17 15.25 1.80
C TRP A 139 -10.90 14.16 1.04
N VAL A 140 -11.94 13.60 1.64
CA VAL A 140 -12.63 12.43 1.10
C VAL A 140 -14.07 12.80 0.78
N LEU A 141 -14.41 12.76 -0.52
CA LEU A 141 -15.71 13.19 -1.05
C LEU A 141 -16.46 12.03 -1.69
N LYS A 142 -17.58 11.63 -1.09
CA LYS A 142 -18.48 10.60 -1.61
C LYS A 142 -19.67 11.25 -2.29
N ILE A 143 -19.82 10.95 -3.58
CA ILE A 143 -20.92 11.44 -4.41
C ILE A 143 -21.57 10.27 -5.15
N ARG A 144 -22.86 10.41 -5.49
CA ARG A 144 -23.48 9.53 -6.48
C ARG A 144 -22.97 9.87 -7.87
N TYR A 145 -22.93 8.85 -8.74
CA TYR A 145 -22.44 9.04 -10.11
C TYR A 145 -23.39 9.93 -10.89
N VAL A 146 -22.91 11.10 -11.27
CA VAL A 146 -23.56 12.01 -12.22
C VAL A 146 -22.49 12.45 -13.21
N GLN A 147 -22.71 12.19 -14.50
CA GLN A 147 -21.67 12.26 -15.52
C GLN A 147 -21.01 13.65 -15.62
N GLN A 148 -21.80 14.73 -15.56
CA GLN A 148 -21.31 16.10 -15.65
C GLN A 148 -20.29 16.43 -14.54
N TYR A 149 -20.66 16.18 -13.28
CA TYR A 149 -19.80 16.43 -12.12
C TYR A 149 -18.57 15.52 -12.10
N VAL A 150 -18.72 14.24 -12.47
CA VAL A 150 -17.60 13.30 -12.51
C VAL A 150 -16.57 13.69 -13.57
N GLN A 151 -17.02 14.13 -14.75
CA GLN A 151 -16.12 14.65 -15.79
C GLN A 151 -15.42 15.94 -15.34
N ALA A 152 -16.13 16.84 -14.65
CA ALA A 152 -15.55 18.06 -14.10
C ALA A 152 -14.49 17.75 -13.02
N LEU A 153 -14.78 16.84 -12.08
CA LEU A 153 -13.85 16.43 -11.04
C LEU A 153 -12.58 15.79 -11.61
N LYS A 154 -12.72 14.92 -12.62
CA LYS A 154 -11.56 14.27 -13.27
C LYS A 154 -10.64 15.24 -14.00
N LYS A 155 -11.14 16.40 -14.43
CA LYS A 155 -10.32 17.46 -15.07
C LYS A 155 -9.46 18.22 -14.08
N VAL A 156 -9.81 18.22 -12.78
CA VAL A 156 -9.06 18.96 -11.75
C VAL A 156 -7.82 18.17 -11.33
N LYS A 157 -6.62 18.73 -11.59
CA LYS A 157 -5.35 18.19 -11.09
C LYS A 157 -5.36 18.19 -9.56
N GLY A 158 -5.13 17.02 -8.95
CA GLY A 158 -5.17 16.84 -7.49
C GLY A 158 -6.44 16.16 -6.97
N VAL A 159 -7.37 15.78 -7.84
CA VAL A 159 -8.51 14.92 -7.53
C VAL A 159 -8.23 13.51 -8.05
N TYR A 160 -8.38 12.52 -7.19
CA TYR A 160 -8.11 11.12 -7.47
C TYR A 160 -9.34 10.27 -7.17
N TRP A 161 -9.57 9.23 -7.96
CA TRP A 161 -10.62 8.27 -7.70
C TRP A 161 -10.04 7.05 -6.97
N ASN A 162 -10.58 6.73 -5.79
CA ASN A 162 -10.26 5.47 -5.11
C ASN A 162 -11.31 4.41 -5.45
N GLN A 163 -10.92 3.41 -6.23
CA GLN A 163 -11.79 2.33 -6.67
C GLN A 163 -12.27 1.43 -5.52
N ASN A 164 -11.42 1.20 -4.51
CA ASN A 164 -11.73 0.29 -3.40
C ASN A 164 -12.84 0.86 -2.51
N GLN A 165 -12.75 2.15 -2.18
CA GLN A 165 -13.72 2.81 -1.32
C GLN A 165 -14.88 3.43 -2.10
N LYS A 166 -14.75 3.55 -3.44
CA LYS A 166 -15.68 4.27 -4.32
C LYS A 166 -15.87 5.73 -3.90
N VAL A 167 -14.75 6.41 -3.65
CA VAL A 167 -14.73 7.79 -3.15
C VAL A 167 -13.70 8.63 -3.92
N TYR A 168 -13.96 9.93 -4.06
CA TYR A 168 -12.99 10.88 -4.57
C TYR A 168 -12.08 11.36 -3.44
N MET A 169 -10.78 11.30 -3.66
CA MET A 169 -9.74 11.83 -2.79
C MET A 169 -9.23 13.13 -3.39
N ILE A 170 -9.39 14.22 -2.65
CA ILE A 170 -9.05 15.57 -3.10
C ILE A 170 -7.87 16.05 -2.28
N LEU A 171 -6.81 16.53 -2.91
CA LEU A 171 -5.62 16.98 -2.20
C LEU A 171 -5.95 18.23 -1.36
N ARG A 172 -5.52 18.25 -0.09
CA ARG A 172 -5.80 19.34 0.86
C ARG A 172 -4.98 20.60 0.58
N HIS A 173 -5.24 21.25 -0.56
CA HIS A 173 -4.57 22.46 -1.02
C HIS A 173 -5.60 23.54 -1.37
N ALA A 174 -5.28 24.81 -1.14
CA ALA A 174 -6.19 25.93 -1.35
C ALA A 174 -6.71 26.02 -2.79
N GLU A 175 -5.84 25.88 -3.79
CA GLU A 175 -6.26 25.92 -5.20
C GLU A 175 -7.20 24.79 -5.59
N VAL A 176 -6.98 23.59 -5.04
CA VAL A 176 -7.80 22.41 -5.35
C VAL A 176 -9.16 22.56 -4.67
N LYS A 177 -9.19 23.09 -3.44
CA LYS A 177 -10.42 23.43 -2.73
C LYS A 177 -11.30 24.37 -3.57
N GLN A 178 -10.75 25.50 -4.00
CA GLN A 178 -11.48 26.50 -4.79
C GLN A 178 -12.05 25.92 -6.09
N LYS A 179 -11.25 25.10 -6.81
CA LYS A 179 -11.69 24.47 -8.07
C LYS A 179 -12.83 23.48 -7.84
N VAL A 180 -12.77 22.67 -6.77
CA VAL A 180 -13.83 21.71 -6.46
C VAL A 180 -15.09 22.41 -5.94
N GLU A 181 -14.94 23.44 -5.10
CA GLU A 181 -16.07 24.23 -4.59
C GLU A 181 -16.76 25.02 -5.70
N ALA A 182 -16.02 25.49 -6.71
CA ALA A 182 -16.59 26.11 -7.91
C ALA A 182 -17.46 25.15 -8.74
N ILE A 183 -17.12 23.86 -8.79
CA ILE A 183 -17.91 22.84 -9.51
C ILE A 183 -19.26 22.59 -8.82
N PHE A 184 -19.29 22.63 -7.49
CA PHE A 184 -20.52 22.38 -6.72
C PHE A 184 -21.26 23.67 -6.32
N GLY A 185 -20.63 24.83 -6.46
CA GLY A 185 -21.16 26.14 -6.07
C GLY A 185 -21.20 26.40 -4.55
N ILE A 186 -20.64 25.50 -3.73
CA ILE A 186 -20.78 25.47 -2.26
C ILE A 186 -19.42 25.18 -1.60
N THR A 187 -19.23 25.77 -0.42
CA THR A 187 -18.13 25.46 0.50
C THR A 187 -18.34 24.10 1.16
N LEU A 188 -17.54 23.11 0.76
CA LEU A 188 -17.69 21.72 1.21
C LEU A 188 -16.61 21.30 2.20
N PHE A 189 -15.40 21.85 2.10
CA PHE A 189 -14.24 21.37 2.86
C PHE A 189 -13.87 22.32 4.00
N PRO A 190 -13.40 21.79 5.15
CA PRO A 190 -12.83 22.62 6.21
C PRO A 190 -11.56 23.36 5.74
N GLU A 191 -11.12 24.36 6.49
CA GLU A 191 -9.87 25.11 6.23
C GLU A 191 -8.63 24.40 6.80
N ASN A 192 -8.67 23.07 6.91
CA ASN A 192 -7.58 22.25 7.43
C ASN A 192 -6.62 21.82 6.30
N PHE A 193 -5.91 22.79 5.74
CA PHE A 193 -4.94 22.55 4.68
C PHE A 193 -3.77 21.67 5.16
N TYR A 194 -3.27 20.80 4.27
CA TYR A 194 -2.08 20.00 4.55
C TYR A 194 -0.86 20.79 4.08
N TYR A 195 -0.17 21.43 5.02
CA TYR A 195 1.16 21.94 4.78
C TYR A 195 2.14 20.77 4.94
N ARG A 196 3.05 20.58 3.97
CA ARG A 196 4.25 19.79 4.26
C ARG A 196 5.00 20.59 5.31
N ASP A 197 5.05 20.10 6.55
CA ASP A 197 5.98 20.64 7.52
C ASP A 197 7.37 20.50 6.91
N GLN A 198 7.89 21.61 6.40
CA GLN A 198 9.31 21.77 6.14
C GLN A 198 9.92 21.86 7.54
N THR A 199 10.10 20.72 8.21
CA THR A 199 10.91 20.65 9.41
C THR A 199 12.33 20.97 8.96
N LYS A 200 12.65 22.26 8.90
CA LYS A 200 13.99 22.80 8.71
C LYS A 200 14.77 22.34 9.93
N SER A 201 15.34 21.17 9.79
CA SER A 201 16.11 20.51 10.83
C SER A 201 17.53 21.02 10.60
N ASP A 202 18.23 21.48 11.64
CA ASP A 202 19.64 21.86 11.57
C ASP A 202 20.48 20.60 11.30
N LEU A 203 20.39 20.10 10.07
CA LEU A 203 21.00 18.87 9.62
C LEU A 203 22.38 19.22 9.06
N ASN A 204 23.39 18.95 9.86
CA ASN A 204 24.77 19.04 9.40
C ASN A 204 25.16 17.71 8.76
N LEU A 205 25.60 17.78 7.50
CA LEU A 205 26.14 16.66 6.76
C LEU A 205 27.60 16.96 6.44
N GLU A 206 28.51 16.23 7.09
CA GLU A 206 29.95 16.36 6.89
C GLU A 206 30.40 15.37 5.81
N VAL A 207 30.99 15.88 4.73
CA VAL A 207 31.60 15.06 3.69
C VAL A 207 33.11 15.10 3.84
N GLY A 208 33.71 13.94 4.16
CA GLY A 208 35.15 13.73 4.35
C GLY A 208 35.74 12.75 3.33
N ALA A 209 37.07 12.75 3.23
CA ALA A 209 37.79 11.82 2.36
C ALA A 209 37.97 10.49 3.09
N TYR A 210 37.85 9.38 2.38
CA TYR A 210 38.19 8.08 2.93
C TYR A 210 39.65 7.76 2.61
N GLU A 211 40.52 7.80 3.61
CA GLU A 211 41.97 7.60 3.42
C GLU A 211 42.32 6.17 2.96
N SER A 212 41.54 5.16 3.39
CA SER A 212 41.86 3.76 3.06
C SER A 212 41.50 3.38 1.63
N ASP A 213 40.51 4.05 1.01
CA ASP A 213 40.17 3.85 -0.39
C ASP A 213 39.65 5.16 -1.00
N SER A 214 40.47 5.75 -1.86
CA SER A 214 40.14 7.02 -2.54
C SER A 214 38.86 6.97 -3.37
N ARG A 215 38.32 5.77 -3.69
CA ARG A 215 37.07 5.59 -4.44
C ARG A 215 35.83 5.94 -3.62
N PHE A 216 35.94 5.96 -2.29
CA PHE A 216 34.84 6.28 -1.40
C PHE A 216 35.04 7.65 -0.75
N MET A 217 33.93 8.33 -0.46
CA MET A 217 33.85 9.49 0.42
C MET A 217 33.09 9.07 1.67
N LEU A 218 33.51 9.64 2.81
CA LEU A 218 32.87 9.42 4.09
C LEU A 218 31.83 10.51 4.33
N ILE A 219 30.62 10.10 4.70
CA ILE A 219 29.53 11.01 5.03
C ILE A 219 29.13 10.78 6.48
N ARG A 220 29.25 11.81 7.31
CA ARG A 220 28.70 11.84 8.65
C ARG A 220 27.49 12.77 8.66
N HIS A 221 26.49 12.41 9.45
CA HIS A 221 25.29 13.24 9.59
C HIS A 221 24.89 13.35 11.05
N SER A 222 24.27 14.46 11.41
CA SER A 222 23.72 14.69 12.75
C SER A 222 22.49 13.83 12.99
N GLY A 223 22.68 12.56 13.42
CA GLY A 223 21.73 11.68 14.13
C GLY A 223 20.34 11.38 13.52
N ASP A 224 19.90 12.08 12.48
CA ASP A 224 18.55 11.98 11.96
C ASP A 224 18.37 10.67 11.20
N PHE A 225 17.39 9.90 11.66
CA PHE A 225 16.99 8.65 11.06
C PHE A 225 16.61 8.82 9.59
N ARG A 226 16.00 9.94 9.19
CA ARG A 226 15.58 10.16 7.81
C ARG A 226 16.76 10.23 6.85
N VAL A 227 17.80 10.97 7.22
CA VAL A 227 19.05 11.05 6.45
C VAL A 227 19.74 9.68 6.43
N SER A 228 19.72 8.96 7.55
CA SER A 228 20.30 7.62 7.60
C SER A 228 19.59 6.63 6.67
N ASP A 229 18.25 6.70 6.56
CA ASP A 229 17.46 5.82 5.68
C ASP A 229 17.65 6.19 4.20
N THR A 230 17.72 7.48 3.86
CA THR A 230 18.03 7.91 2.49
C THR A 230 19.44 7.49 2.07
N LEU A 231 20.44 7.69 2.94
CA LEU A 231 21.81 7.24 2.69
C LEU A 231 21.90 5.71 2.54
N ARG A 232 21.15 4.94 3.35
CA ARG A 232 21.11 3.48 3.24
C ARG A 232 20.52 2.99 1.92
N ARG A 233 19.58 3.73 1.34
CA ARG A 233 18.94 3.41 0.05
C ARG A 233 19.80 3.78 -1.15
N LEU A 234 20.85 4.58 -0.97
CA LEU A 234 21.76 4.93 -2.06
C LEU A 234 22.53 3.72 -2.58
N ALA A 235 22.69 3.64 -3.90
CA ALA A 235 23.43 2.57 -4.54
C ALA A 235 24.89 2.56 -4.07
N ASN A 236 25.42 1.36 -3.78
CA ASN A 236 26.79 1.13 -3.34
C ASN A 236 27.21 1.89 -2.06
N CYS A 237 26.24 2.40 -1.28
CA CYS A 237 26.49 2.96 0.03
C CYS A 237 26.74 1.85 1.06
N ARG A 238 27.71 2.03 1.96
CA ARG A 238 28.02 1.09 3.04
C ARG A 238 28.29 1.84 4.33
N TYR A 239 27.74 1.38 5.44
CA TYR A 239 28.06 1.97 6.73
C TYR A 239 29.36 1.36 7.30
N SER A 240 30.30 2.21 7.71
CA SER A 240 31.56 1.81 8.34
C SER A 240 31.50 2.07 9.83
N LYS A 241 31.53 0.98 10.63
CA LYS A 241 31.57 1.07 12.10
C LYS A 241 32.86 1.71 12.62
N LYS A 242 33.98 1.54 11.90
CA LYS A 242 35.31 2.04 12.33
C LYS A 242 35.41 3.56 12.30
N GLN A 243 34.72 4.20 11.35
CA GLN A 243 34.79 5.65 11.14
C GLN A 243 33.48 6.38 11.49
N ASP A 244 32.52 5.61 12.02
CA ASP A 244 31.16 6.03 12.36
C ASP A 244 30.51 6.90 11.26
N GLY A 245 30.37 6.32 10.07
CA GLY A 245 29.85 7.06 8.92
C GLY A 245 29.55 6.21 7.70
N TYR A 246 28.86 6.81 6.74
CA TYR A 246 28.45 6.18 5.49
C TYR A 246 29.52 6.39 4.42
N LEU A 247 30.02 5.30 3.86
CA LEU A 247 30.89 5.27 2.70
C LEU A 247 30.05 5.30 1.43
N VAL A 248 30.17 6.37 0.67
CA VAL A 248 29.49 6.57 -0.61
C VAL A 248 30.55 6.68 -1.71
N PRO A 249 30.32 6.21 -2.95
CA PRO A 249 31.31 6.36 -4.00
C PRO A 249 31.59 7.84 -4.31
N ALA A 250 32.86 8.23 -4.38
CA ALA A 250 33.34 9.59 -4.63
C ALA A 250 33.21 9.97 -6.13
N THR A 251 31.98 9.91 -6.64
CA THR A 251 31.62 10.21 -8.04
C THR A 251 30.68 11.41 -8.07
N PRO A 252 30.81 12.34 -9.04
CA PRO A 252 29.89 13.49 -9.16
C PRO A 252 28.40 13.07 -9.23
N LYS A 253 28.09 11.99 -9.97
CA LYS A 253 26.73 11.43 -10.06
C LYS A 253 26.12 11.04 -8.72
N HIS A 254 26.92 10.45 -7.81
CA HIS A 254 26.43 10.06 -6.48
C HIS A 254 26.14 11.28 -5.62
N LEU A 255 26.92 12.36 -5.77
CA LEU A 255 26.64 13.62 -5.09
C LEU A 255 25.41 14.34 -5.63
N GLU A 256 25.21 14.38 -6.94
CA GLU A 256 23.97 14.92 -7.53
C GLU A 256 22.75 14.19 -7.01
N THR A 257 22.84 12.85 -6.95
CA THR A 257 21.77 12.00 -6.41
C THR A 257 21.54 12.28 -4.93
N LEU A 258 22.61 12.45 -4.15
CA LEU A 258 22.52 12.81 -2.74
C LEU A 258 21.89 14.18 -2.53
N LYS A 259 22.29 15.21 -3.30
CA LYS A 259 21.68 16.55 -3.28
C LYS A 259 20.20 16.49 -3.64
N LEU A 260 19.82 15.70 -4.63
CA LEU A 260 18.42 15.53 -5.03
C LEU A 260 17.60 14.89 -3.90
N LEU A 261 18.09 13.80 -3.30
CA LEU A 261 17.37 13.12 -2.22
C LEU A 261 17.31 13.93 -0.93
N LEU A 262 18.32 14.74 -0.67
CA LEU A 262 18.39 15.58 0.52
C LEU A 262 17.79 16.97 0.33
N SER A 263 17.36 17.33 -0.89
CA SER A 263 16.66 18.59 -1.17
C SER A 263 15.39 18.77 -0.34
N GLU A 264 14.76 17.68 0.10
CA GLU A 264 13.58 17.73 0.97
C GLU A 264 13.92 18.16 2.41
N PHE A 265 15.17 18.02 2.84
CA PHE A 265 15.61 18.25 4.22
C PHE A 265 16.43 19.54 4.38
N ASP A 266 16.93 20.11 3.28
CA ASP A 266 17.79 21.30 3.23
C ASP A 266 18.97 21.25 4.24
N PRO A 267 19.80 20.19 4.25
CA PRO A 267 20.90 20.08 5.20
C PRO A 267 22.02 21.06 4.88
N GLN A 268 22.66 21.61 5.92
CA GLN A 268 23.92 22.32 5.79
C GLN A 268 25.05 21.32 5.52
N ILE A 269 25.60 21.34 4.31
CA ILE A 269 26.67 20.45 3.91
C ILE A 269 28.02 21.09 4.24
N ILE A 270 28.75 20.51 5.19
CA ILE A 270 30.10 20.90 5.55
C ILE A 270 31.07 20.04 4.75
N TRP A 271 31.89 20.69 3.93
CA TRP A 271 32.87 20.02 3.08
C TRP A 271 34.24 20.01 3.75
N HIS A 272 34.76 18.82 4.02
CA HIS A 272 36.15 18.61 4.46
C HIS A 272 37.05 18.10 3.32
N VAL A 273 36.54 18.10 2.09
CA VAL A 273 37.26 17.61 0.91
C VAL A 273 37.09 18.58 -0.25
N ASP A 274 38.17 18.78 -0.99
CA ASP A 274 38.11 19.52 -2.25
C ASP A 274 37.24 18.81 -3.29
N GLN A 275 36.56 19.61 -4.11
CA GLN A 275 35.71 19.12 -5.20
C GLN A 275 36.50 18.28 -6.23
N SER A 276 37.82 18.46 -6.30
CA SER A 276 38.74 17.68 -7.14
C SER A 276 38.82 16.20 -6.75
N TYR A 277 38.43 15.83 -5.53
CA TYR A 277 38.40 14.45 -5.08
C TYR A 277 37.33 13.61 -5.79
N LEU A 278 36.31 14.27 -6.36
CA LEU A 278 35.18 13.64 -7.01
C LEU A 278 35.50 13.40 -8.48
N LEU A 279 35.91 12.17 -8.80
CA LEU A 279 36.32 11.82 -10.16
C LEU A 279 35.36 10.79 -10.75
N PRO A 280 34.92 10.96 -12.02
CA PRO A 280 34.07 9.97 -12.69
C PRO A 280 34.77 8.60 -12.80
N LYS A 281 36.11 8.59 -12.84
CA LYS A 281 36.93 7.37 -12.87
C LYS A 281 36.81 6.50 -11.61
N LYS A 282 36.35 7.08 -10.48
CA LYS A 282 36.13 6.37 -9.22
C LYS A 282 34.77 5.64 -9.18
N ALA A 283 34.02 5.63 -10.29
CA ALA A 283 32.79 4.87 -10.40
C ALA A 283 33.03 3.37 -10.20
N LEU A 284 32.30 2.78 -9.26
CA LEU A 284 32.34 1.35 -8.99
C LEU A 284 31.53 0.61 -10.04
N LYS A 285 32.11 -0.43 -10.65
CA LYS A 285 31.38 -1.34 -11.54
C LYS A 285 30.59 -2.33 -10.67
N SER A 286 29.25 -2.37 -10.79
CA SER A 286 28.41 -3.30 -10.00
C SER A 286 28.88 -4.74 -10.14
N LYS A 287 29.15 -5.17 -11.39
CA LYS A 287 29.67 -6.51 -11.70
C LYS A 287 30.96 -6.83 -10.92
N SER A 288 31.91 -5.90 -10.82
CA SER A 288 33.16 -6.17 -10.09
C SER A 288 32.93 -6.32 -8.58
N LEU A 289 32.03 -5.51 -8.00
CA LEU A 289 31.69 -5.64 -6.59
C LEU A 289 30.98 -6.97 -6.28
N GLU A 290 30.06 -7.40 -7.15
CA GLU A 290 29.37 -8.69 -7.03
C GLU A 290 30.33 -9.87 -7.18
N LEU A 291 31.30 -9.79 -8.09
CA LEU A 291 32.35 -10.80 -8.25
C LEU A 291 33.23 -10.91 -7.00
N ILE A 292 33.68 -9.78 -6.44
CA ILE A 292 34.48 -9.78 -5.19
C ILE A 292 33.68 -10.38 -4.04
N LYS A 293 32.42 -9.98 -3.86
CA LYS A 293 31.54 -10.55 -2.82
C LYS A 293 31.33 -12.04 -3.02
N THR A 294 31.18 -12.48 -4.27
CA THR A 294 30.99 -13.90 -4.61
C THR A 294 32.24 -14.70 -4.27
N LYS A 295 33.42 -14.21 -4.67
CA LYS A 295 34.71 -14.82 -4.31
C LYS A 295 34.88 -14.94 -2.79
N GLN A 296 34.65 -13.86 -2.05
CA GLN A 296 34.73 -13.87 -0.58
C GLN A 296 33.76 -14.87 0.05
N SER A 297 32.50 -14.87 -0.39
CA SER A 297 31.48 -15.80 0.11
C SER A 297 31.80 -17.27 -0.18
N LEU A 298 32.45 -17.58 -1.30
CA LEU A 298 32.88 -18.94 -1.64
C LEU A 298 34.06 -19.38 -0.78
N LEU A 299 35.02 -18.49 -0.55
CA LEU A 299 36.17 -18.76 0.32
C LEU A 299 35.76 -18.95 1.79
N GLU A 300 34.79 -18.17 2.30
CA GLU A 300 34.26 -18.30 3.67
C GLU A 300 33.52 -19.63 3.91
N MET A 301 33.02 -20.29 2.86
CA MET A 301 32.23 -21.52 2.99
C MET A 301 33.10 -22.78 3.09
N ILE A 302 34.41 -22.66 2.85
CA ILE A 302 35.31 -23.79 2.62
C ILE A 302 36.45 -23.78 3.67
N PRO A 303 36.94 -24.96 4.10
CA PRO A 303 38.11 -25.04 4.99
C PRO A 303 39.40 -24.48 4.36
N ASP A 304 40.29 -23.95 5.20
CA ASP A 304 41.50 -23.22 4.78
C ASP A 304 42.42 -24.00 3.83
N HIS A 305 42.54 -25.32 4.01
CA HIS A 305 43.42 -26.18 3.19
C HIS A 305 42.96 -26.33 1.73
N THR A 306 41.68 -26.06 1.44
CA THR A 306 41.09 -26.14 0.09
C THR A 306 40.89 -24.76 -0.55
N ALA A 307 41.13 -23.68 0.20
CA ALA A 307 40.91 -22.32 -0.26
C ALA A 307 41.81 -21.93 -1.44
N GLU A 308 43.06 -22.40 -1.47
CA GLU A 308 44.02 -22.09 -2.53
C GLU A 308 43.55 -22.60 -3.91
N TYR A 309 43.12 -23.86 -3.99
CA TYR A 309 42.61 -24.45 -5.24
C TYR A 309 41.35 -23.76 -5.74
N LEU A 310 40.43 -23.43 -4.83
CA LEU A 310 39.21 -22.71 -5.18
C LEU A 310 39.53 -21.28 -5.65
N GLU A 311 40.48 -20.61 -5.00
CA GLU A 311 40.89 -19.28 -5.37
C GLU A 311 41.43 -19.24 -6.81
N GLU A 312 42.31 -20.18 -7.17
CA GLU A 312 42.81 -20.30 -8.54
C GLU A 312 41.68 -20.56 -9.55
N MET A 313 40.77 -21.48 -9.24
CA MET A 313 39.62 -21.78 -10.10
C MET A 313 38.70 -20.56 -10.27
N VAL A 314 38.36 -19.87 -9.18
CA VAL A 314 37.52 -18.66 -9.22
C VAL A 314 38.24 -17.55 -9.98
N ASN A 315 39.55 -17.37 -9.80
CA ASN A 315 40.34 -16.39 -10.54
C ASN A 315 40.34 -16.72 -12.05
N MET A 316 40.47 -18.00 -12.44
CA MET A 316 40.37 -18.44 -13.83
C MET A 316 38.98 -18.14 -14.42
N LEU A 317 37.90 -18.48 -13.70
CA LEU A 317 36.54 -18.20 -14.13
C LEU A 317 36.26 -16.69 -14.25
N MET A 318 36.82 -15.88 -13.36
CA MET A 318 36.77 -14.42 -13.44
C MET A 318 37.52 -13.89 -14.66
N ALA A 319 38.70 -14.43 -14.98
CA ALA A 319 39.49 -14.07 -16.17
C ALA A 319 38.76 -14.41 -17.48
N MET A 320 37.98 -15.51 -17.49
CA MET A 320 37.08 -15.87 -18.59
C MET A 320 35.81 -15.00 -18.68
N ASN A 321 35.71 -13.93 -17.88
CA ASN A 321 34.60 -12.98 -17.86
C ASN A 321 33.22 -13.56 -17.46
N TYR A 322 33.18 -14.73 -16.82
CA TYR A 322 31.93 -15.35 -16.38
C TYR A 322 31.15 -14.48 -15.38
N SER A 323 29.83 -14.70 -15.33
CA SER A 323 28.96 -13.97 -14.42
C SER A 323 29.11 -14.50 -12.98
N PRO A 324 28.83 -13.68 -11.94
CA PRO A 324 28.86 -14.14 -10.55
C PRO A 324 28.00 -15.39 -10.31
N LYS A 325 26.84 -15.49 -10.97
CA LYS A 325 25.95 -16.65 -10.87
C LYS A 325 26.55 -17.89 -11.51
N THR A 326 27.25 -17.72 -12.62
CA THR A 326 27.95 -18.80 -13.32
C THR A 326 29.09 -19.33 -12.47
N ILE A 327 29.89 -18.45 -11.86
CA ILE A 327 30.99 -18.83 -10.97
C ILE A 327 30.45 -19.69 -9.82
N LYS A 328 29.38 -19.23 -9.13
CA LYS A 328 28.73 -19.98 -8.04
C LYS A 328 28.19 -21.37 -8.42
N ASN A 329 27.93 -21.61 -9.70
CA ASN A 329 27.43 -22.91 -10.15
C ASN A 329 28.57 -23.88 -10.46
N TYR A 330 29.76 -23.38 -10.77
CA TYR A 330 30.95 -24.17 -11.11
C TYR A 330 31.89 -24.37 -9.91
N SER A 331 31.80 -23.50 -8.91
CA SER A 331 32.45 -23.62 -7.60
C SER A 331 31.55 -24.31 -6.60
#